data_AF-A0A7Y3YTL2-F1
#
_entry.id   AF-A0A7Y3YTL2-F1
#
_cell.length_a   1.000
_cell.length_b   1.000
_cell.length_c   1.000
_cell.angle_alpha   90.00
_cell.angle_beta   90.00
_cell.angle_gamma   90.00
#
_symmetry.space_group_name_H-M   'P 1'
#
loop_
_entity.id
_entity.type
_entity.pdbx_description
1 polymer ?
#
loop_
_entity_poly.entity_id
_entity_poly.type
_entity_poly.pdbx_seq_one_letter_code
_entity_poly.pdbx_strand_id
1 'polypeptide(L)' 'MNSFTDSLIDHSHELGRGYGPYAQVDMLHNILELIGPTLDKVKLQELINSVGFIEALDLKSEEDKAFVLGQLQDALNQ' A
#
# COMPACT_ATOMS: atom_id res chain seq x y z
N MET A 1 -1.57 17.80 9.94
CA MET A 1 -2.49 17.01 9.09
C MET A 1 -1.94 15.60 8.87
N ASN A 2 -1.36 14.96 9.92
CA ASN A 2 -0.60 13.70 9.78
C ASN A 2 -1.30 12.48 10.39
N SER A 3 -2.34 12.66 11.21
CA SER A 3 -3.01 11.54 11.90
C SER A 3 -3.69 10.56 10.96
N PHE A 4 -4.11 11.01 9.77
CA PHE A 4 -4.76 10.14 8.79
C PHE A 4 -3.75 9.20 8.12
N THR A 5 -2.62 9.72 7.62
CA THR A 5 -1.57 8.89 7.02
C THR A 5 -0.96 7.93 8.03
N ASP A 6 -0.78 8.37 9.28
CA ASP A 6 -0.35 7.51 10.38
C ASP A 6 -1.33 6.36 10.62
N SER A 7 -2.64 6.67 10.71
CA SER A 7 -3.68 5.65 10.86
C SER A 7 -3.70 4.66 9.69
N LEU A 8 -3.43 5.11 8.46
CA LEU A 8 -3.38 4.26 7.28
C LEU A 8 -2.20 3.29 7.32
N ILE A 9 -1.05 3.72 7.83
CA ILE A 9 0.13 2.85 8.05
C ILE A 9 -0.18 1.80 9.11
N ASP A 10 -0.70 2.22 10.26
CA ASP A 10 -0.98 1.31 11.39
C ASP A 10 -1.99 0.21 11.03
N HIS A 11 -2.94 0.53 10.14
CA HIS A 11 -4.03 -0.38 9.73
C HIS A 11 -3.85 -0.89 8.29
N SER A 12 -2.65 -0.79 7.73
CA SER A 12 -2.38 -1.15 6.33
C SER A 12 -2.69 -2.63 6.04
N HIS A 13 -2.42 -3.50 7.00
CA HIS A 13 -2.70 -4.94 6.96
C HIS A 13 -4.19 -5.29 6.89
N GLU A 14 -5.09 -4.34 7.16
CA GLU A 14 -6.54 -4.51 7.05
C GLU A 14 -7.08 -4.11 5.67
N LEU A 15 -6.31 -3.37 4.87
CA LEU A 15 -6.73 -2.88 3.57
C LEU A 15 -7.04 -4.05 2.63
N GLY A 16 -8.33 -4.25 2.34
CA GLY A 16 -8.79 -5.32 1.45
C GLY A 16 -8.58 -6.74 2.01
N ARG A 17 -8.31 -6.89 3.31
CA ARG A 17 -8.09 -8.20 3.93
C ARG A 17 -9.27 -9.13 3.67
N GLY A 18 -8.99 -10.35 3.21
CA GLY A 18 -10.01 -11.35 2.87
C GLY A 18 -10.49 -11.30 1.42
N TYR A 19 -10.11 -10.30 0.63
CA TYR A 19 -10.43 -10.21 -0.81
C TYR A 19 -9.31 -10.73 -1.72
N GLY A 20 -8.17 -11.14 -1.14
CA GLY A 20 -7.00 -11.68 -1.84
C GLY A 20 -5.97 -10.60 -2.23
N PRO A 21 -4.72 -10.99 -2.52
CA PRO A 21 -3.60 -10.06 -2.74
C PRO A 21 -3.89 -8.96 -3.75
N TYR A 22 -4.38 -9.32 -4.94
CA TYR A 22 -4.58 -8.35 -6.02
C TYR A 22 -5.62 -7.29 -5.67
N ALA A 23 -6.71 -7.67 -4.99
CA ALA A 23 -7.71 -6.72 -4.53
C ALA A 23 -7.17 -5.75 -3.46
N GLN A 24 -6.29 -6.24 -2.57
CA GLN A 24 -5.61 -5.39 -1.58
C GLN A 24 -4.70 -4.36 -2.25
N VAL A 25 -3.96 -4.79 -3.29
CA VAL A 25 -3.10 -3.91 -4.09
C VAL A 25 -3.92 -2.87 -4.84
N ASP A 26 -5.00 -3.27 -5.52
CA ASP A 26 -5.88 -2.34 -6.24
C ASP A 26 -6.49 -1.28 -5.30
N MET A 27 -6.88 -1.67 -4.09
CA MET A 27 -7.39 -0.73 -3.09
C MET A 27 -6.33 0.27 -2.64
N LEU A 28 -5.10 -0.18 -2.37
CA LEU A 28 -4.01 0.73 -2.02
C LEU A 28 -3.64 1.64 -3.20
N HIS A 29 -3.60 1.11 -4.42
CA HIS A 29 -3.39 1.90 -5.64
C HIS A 29 -4.42 3.03 -5.75
N ASN A 30 -5.72 2.73 -5.58
CA ASN A 30 -6.78 3.73 -5.61
C ASN A 30 -6.62 4.80 -4.51
N ILE A 31 -6.15 4.42 -3.33
CA ILE A 31 -5.85 5.38 -2.26
C ILE A 31 -4.70 6.31 -2.67
N LEU A 32 -3.61 5.75 -3.20
CA LEU A 32 -2.46 6.51 -3.67
C LEU A 32 -2.84 7.48 -4.80
N GLU A 33 -3.69 7.05 -5.73
CA GLU A 33 -4.13 7.88 -6.86
C GLU A 33 -5.08 9.00 -6.44
N LEU A 34 -6.11 8.68 -5.64
CA LEU A 34 -7.20 9.63 -5.35
C LEU A 34 -6.85 10.64 -4.26
N ILE A 35 -6.17 10.19 -3.21
CA ILE A 35 -5.89 11.04 -2.04
C ILE A 35 -4.40 11.17 -1.72
N GLY A 36 -3.56 10.28 -2.26
CA GLY A 36 -2.10 10.32 -2.06
C GLY A 36 -1.44 11.67 -2.33
N PRO A 37 -1.82 12.45 -3.37
CA PRO A 37 -1.24 13.77 -3.61
C PRO A 37 -1.45 14.79 -2.48
N THR A 38 -2.40 14.54 -1.58
CA THR A 38 -2.70 15.40 -0.42
C THR A 38 -2.02 14.92 0.88
N LEU A 39 -1.36 13.77 0.85
CA LEU A 39 -0.76 13.12 2.01
C LEU A 39 0.76 13.29 2.00
N ASP A 40 1.39 12.97 3.14
CA ASP A 40 2.84 12.98 3.27
C ASP A 40 3.46 11.84 2.46
N LYS A 41 4.18 12.19 1.38
CA LYS A 41 4.82 11.24 0.47
C LYS A 41 5.84 10.33 1.16
N VAL A 42 6.56 10.82 2.17
CA VAL A 42 7.54 10.00 2.91
C VAL A 42 6.81 8.91 3.68
N LYS A 43 5.72 9.27 4.35
CA LYS A 43 4.87 8.30 5.07
C LYS A 43 4.16 7.32 4.15
N LEU A 44 3.72 7.75 2.97
CA LEU A 44 3.18 6.83 1.97
C LEU A 44 4.24 5.82 1.46
N GLN A 45 5.50 6.24 1.38
CA GLN A 45 6.58 5.32 1.07
C GLN A 45 6.80 4.29 2.20
N GLU A 46 6.68 4.71 3.46
CA GLU A 46 6.69 3.80 4.63
C GLU A 46 5.53 2.81 4.59
N LEU A 47 4.32 3.25 4.19
CA LEU A 47 3.14 2.39 4.01
C LEU A 47 3.40 1.26 2.99
N ILE A 48 3.89 1.61 1.80
CA ILE A 48 4.18 0.65 0.73
C ILE A 48 5.24 -0.37 1.17
N ASN A 49 6.23 0.09 1.94
CA ASN A 49 7.30 -0.74 2.47
C ASN A 49 6.95 -1.38 3.83
N SER A 50 5.73 -1.17 4.34
CA SER A 50 5.35 -1.68 5.65
C SER A 50 5.26 -3.19 5.63
N VAL A 51 5.91 -3.83 6.59
CA VAL A 51 5.90 -5.28 6.75
C VAL A 51 4.47 -5.79 6.89
N GLY A 52 3.60 -5.06 7.61
CA GLY A 52 2.21 -5.44 7.83
C GLY A 52 1.37 -5.54 6.55
N PHE A 53 1.52 -4.59 5.61
CA PHE A 53 0.80 -4.67 4.33
C PHE A 53 1.35 -5.82 3.47
N ILE A 54 2.67 -5.91 3.34
CA ILE A 54 3.32 -6.93 2.49
C ILE A 54 3.07 -8.35 2.99
N GLU A 55 3.05 -8.57 4.30
CA GLU A 55 2.65 -9.85 4.89
C GLU A 55 1.16 -10.16 4.66
N ALA A 56 0.28 -9.16 4.74
CA ALA A 56 -1.15 -9.33 4.52
C ALA A 56 -1.53 -9.70 3.07
N LEU A 57 -0.66 -9.38 2.10
CA LEU A 57 -0.86 -9.80 0.72
C LEU A 57 -0.81 -11.34 0.55
N ASP A 58 -0.15 -12.08 1.43
CA ASP A 58 0.02 -13.56 1.34
C ASP A 58 0.52 -14.01 -0.06
N LEU A 59 1.39 -13.20 -0.68
CA LEU A 59 1.99 -13.52 -1.98
C LEU A 59 3.03 -14.63 -1.82
N LYS A 60 2.89 -15.69 -2.62
CA LYS A 60 3.71 -16.90 -2.52
C LYS A 60 5.06 -16.79 -3.24
N SER A 61 5.20 -15.85 -4.17
CA SER A 61 6.41 -15.63 -4.95
C SER A 61 7.07 -14.30 -4.59
N GLU A 62 8.40 -14.30 -4.46
CA GLU A 62 9.18 -13.07 -4.33
C GLU A 62 9.10 -12.21 -5.60
N GLU A 63 8.91 -12.81 -6.77
CA GLU A 63 8.69 -12.08 -8.02
C GLU A 63 7.36 -11.33 -8.00
N ASP A 64 6.29 -11.94 -7.50
CA ASP A 64 4.98 -11.28 -7.37
C ASP A 64 5.04 -10.12 -6.38
N LYS A 65 5.76 -10.30 -5.26
CA LYS A 65 5.99 -9.22 -4.28
C LYS A 65 6.74 -8.06 -4.91
N ALA A 66 7.83 -8.33 -5.62
CA ALA A 66 8.62 -7.31 -6.30
C ALA A 66 7.81 -6.57 -7.37
N PHE A 67 7.00 -7.30 -8.15
CA PHE A 67 6.11 -6.73 -9.16
C PHE A 67 5.09 -5.78 -8.54
N VAL A 68 4.37 -6.22 -7.50
CA VAL A 68 3.37 -5.40 -6.79
C VAL A 68 4.00 -4.16 -6.17
N LEU A 69 5.15 -4.31 -5.52
CA LEU A 69 5.89 -3.19 -4.94
C LEU A 69 6.28 -2.15 -6.00
N GLY A 70 6.72 -2.62 -7.18
CA GLY A 70 7.00 -1.75 -8.32
C GLY A 70 5.78 -0.95 -8.75
N GLN A 71 4.62 -1.60 -8.91
CA GLN A 71 3.38 -0.91 -9.30
C GLN A 71 2.95 0.15 -8.30
N LEU A 72 3.05 -0.13 -7.00
CA LEU A 72 2.71 0.82 -5.94
C LEU A 72 3.69 1.99 -5.88
N GLN A 73 4.99 1.73 -6.10
CA GLN A 73 6.01 2.78 -6.18
C GLN A 73 5.79 3.69 -7.40
N ASP A 74 5.41 3.12 -8.53
CA ASP A 74 5.07 3.90 -9.73
C ASP A 74 3.85 4.79 -9.46
N ALA A 75 2.80 4.27 -8.81
CA ALA A 75 1.62 5.04 -8.44
C ALA A 75 1.93 6.22 -7.49
N LEU A 76 2.87 6.04 -6.56
CA LEU A 76 3.30 7.11 -5.64
C LEU A 76 4.09 8.25 -6.33
N ASN A 77 4.64 7.98 -7.51
CA ASN A 77 5.53 8.91 -8.23
C ASN A 77 4.88 9.62 -9.42
N GLN A 78 3.63 9.32 -9.72
CA GLN A 78 2.80 10.05 -10.68
C GLN A 78 2.29 11.36 -10.08
#